data_AF-A0A522DVU8-F1
#
_entry.id   AF-A0A522DVU8-F1
#
_cell.length_a   1.000
_cell.length_b   1.000
_cell.length_c   1.000
_cell.angle_alpha   90.00
_cell.angle_beta   90.00
_cell.angle_gamma   90.00
#
_symmetry.space_group_name_H-M   'P 1'
#
loop_
_entity.id
_entity.type
_entity.pdbx_description
1 polymer ?
#
loop_
_entity_poly.entity_id
_entity_poly.type
_entity_poly.pdbx_seq_one_letter_code
_entity_poly.pdbx_strand_id
1 'polypeptide(L)'
;MRKLLIAGFALLAACNKSVEKQAIYHPTEKEICSFGLTEFNLTKRAPVTYDEFAVRRKSNPGPTVPPATTVPPATTGSSVILLDFNGHVVSGTSWNSSGDINCSPANLTTEAVSEIVERVTNDYSEFNIIITTDEAVYNAANTLKRMRVVITESWEWFGQAGGVAFLNSFTWGNNTPCFVFSSLLSYSTKSIAEASSHEAGHTLGLRHQSSYDANGVKISEYNYGLGAGETGWAPIMGVGYYKNLTVWHNGPNSISSTTIQNDVTIITSLVGLKMDDYTNTTSQAVSLSSSLDGCINNSSDIDCFSVNLSAPKNVIVTPFNVGIGNSGANVDLLLKIYNGQGNLISTVDNPSTLNVTIALDAGTYYFSVSTIANQYAGTYGMLGKYNISLN
;
A
#
# COMPACT_ATOMS: atom_id res chain seq x y z
N MET A 1 71.19 51.87 -7.42
CA MET A 1 70.46 53.09 -7.01
C MET A 1 68.96 52.81 -7.01
N ARG A 2 68.33 52.99 -5.85
CA ARG A 2 66.90 53.22 -5.56
C ARG A 2 65.96 53.37 -6.78
N LYS A 3 64.83 52.64 -6.76
CA LYS A 3 63.57 53.18 -6.21
C LYS A 3 62.49 52.09 -6.04
N LEU A 4 62.06 51.97 -4.79
CA LEU A 4 60.81 51.37 -4.32
C LEU A 4 59.64 52.22 -4.85
N LEU A 5 58.53 51.58 -5.25
CA LEU A 5 57.22 52.22 -5.26
C LEU A 5 56.18 51.22 -4.77
N ILE A 6 55.61 51.56 -3.61
CA ILE A 6 54.52 50.89 -2.92
C ILE A 6 53.22 51.58 -3.36
N ALA A 7 52.25 50.79 -3.81
CA ALA A 7 50.81 51.11 -3.83
C ALA A 7 50.11 49.75 -3.65
N GLY A 8 49.17 49.52 -2.74
CA GLY A 8 48.18 50.42 -2.15
C GLY A 8 46.79 49.88 -2.48
N PHE A 9 46.34 48.89 -1.69
CA PHE A 9 44.97 48.39 -1.46
C PHE A 9 43.85 48.61 -2.51
N ALA A 10 43.25 47.49 -2.94
CA ALA A 10 41.79 47.36 -3.04
C ALA A 10 41.38 45.88 -2.89
N LEU A 11 40.90 45.50 -1.70
CA LEU A 11 40.10 44.28 -1.53
C LEU A 11 38.75 44.52 -2.22
N LEU A 12 38.50 43.85 -3.34
CA LEU A 12 37.14 43.62 -3.82
C LEU A 12 36.73 42.22 -3.39
N ALA A 13 35.83 42.17 -2.41
CA ALA A 13 35.05 40.99 -2.08
C ALA A 13 34.13 40.65 -3.27
N ALA A 14 34.54 39.68 -4.07
CA ALA A 14 33.66 39.05 -5.06
C ALA A 14 32.96 37.86 -4.39
N CYS A 15 31.78 38.15 -3.83
CA CYS A 15 30.76 37.16 -3.58
C CYS A 15 30.41 36.50 -4.92
N ASN A 16 30.80 35.25 -5.15
CA ASN A 16 30.34 34.51 -6.31
C ASN A 16 29.46 33.35 -5.84
N LYS A 17 28.20 33.46 -6.26
CA LYS A 17 27.07 32.61 -5.93
C LYS A 17 27.44 31.14 -6.02
N SER A 18 27.03 30.38 -5.01
CA SER A 18 26.85 28.94 -5.11
C SER A 18 26.08 28.65 -6.41
N VAL A 19 26.71 27.85 -7.28
CA VAL A 19 26.04 27.30 -8.45
C VAL A 19 24.83 26.53 -7.94
N GLU A 20 23.63 27.10 -8.12
CA GLU A 20 22.39 26.36 -8.07
C GLU A 20 22.57 25.17 -9.01
N LYS A 21 22.55 23.95 -8.46
CA LYS A 21 22.35 22.76 -9.25
C LYS A 21 21.04 22.97 -10.01
N GLN A 22 21.13 23.25 -11.29
CA GLN A 22 20.00 23.19 -12.20
C GLN A 22 19.31 21.85 -11.96
N ALA A 23 18.06 21.92 -11.51
CA ALA A 23 17.19 20.76 -11.44
C ALA A 23 17.21 20.10 -12.82
N ILE A 24 17.59 18.83 -12.86
CA ILE A 24 17.51 18.02 -14.08
C ILE A 24 16.05 18.03 -14.49
N TYR A 25 15.75 18.68 -15.61
CA TYR A 25 14.42 18.68 -16.22
C TYR A 25 14.15 17.27 -16.74
N HIS A 26 13.55 16.43 -15.88
CA HIS A 26 12.82 15.27 -16.35
C HIS A 26 11.54 15.81 -16.97
N PRO A 27 11.16 15.49 -18.22
CA PRO A 27 9.80 15.72 -18.65
C PRO A 27 8.90 14.88 -17.73
N THR A 28 8.32 15.52 -16.72
CA THR A 28 7.65 14.84 -15.61
C THR A 28 6.25 14.47 -16.07
N GLU A 29 6.09 13.22 -16.45
CA GLU A 29 4.79 12.66 -16.74
C GLU A 29 3.90 12.70 -15.49
N LYS A 30 2.67 13.15 -15.69
CA LYS A 30 1.67 13.33 -14.66
C LYS A 30 0.52 12.37 -14.92
N GLU A 31 0.19 11.57 -13.94
CA GLU A 31 -0.94 10.66 -13.95
C GLU A 31 -2.12 11.37 -13.25
N ILE A 32 -3.29 11.31 -13.89
CA ILE A 32 -4.52 11.96 -13.42
C ILE A 32 -5.59 10.88 -13.32
N CYS A 33 -6.07 10.63 -12.11
CA CYS A 33 -6.80 9.42 -11.82
C CYS A 33 -8.28 9.70 -11.62
N SER A 34 -9.13 9.31 -12.56
CA SER A 34 -10.59 9.40 -12.38
C SER A 34 -11.19 8.16 -11.73
N PHE A 35 -10.45 7.04 -11.73
CA PHE A 35 -10.93 5.75 -11.25
C PHE A 35 -12.24 5.31 -11.91
N GLY A 36 -12.45 5.72 -13.16
CA GLY A 36 -13.68 5.42 -13.89
C GLY A 36 -14.90 6.21 -13.46
N LEU A 37 -14.76 7.18 -12.54
CA LEU A 37 -15.83 8.08 -12.15
C LEU A 37 -16.12 9.06 -13.29
N THR A 38 -17.39 9.14 -13.70
CA THR A 38 -17.87 10.13 -14.67
C THR A 38 -18.36 11.40 -14.00
N GLU A 39 -18.65 11.33 -12.71
CA GLU A 39 -19.08 12.45 -11.87
C GLU A 39 -18.38 12.36 -10.51
N PHE A 40 -17.94 13.51 -9.98
CA PHE A 40 -17.33 13.59 -8.66
C PHE A 40 -18.25 14.30 -7.67
N ASN A 41 -18.09 13.98 -6.39
CA ASN A 41 -18.79 14.73 -5.34
C ASN A 41 -18.14 16.12 -5.14
N LEU A 42 -18.73 17.13 -5.78
CA LEU A 42 -18.27 18.51 -5.67
C LEU A 42 -18.71 19.19 -4.35
N THR A 43 -19.60 18.55 -3.58
CA THR A 43 -20.12 19.12 -2.33
C THR A 43 -19.26 18.67 -1.15
N LYS A 44 -18.57 19.63 -0.54
CA LYS A 44 -17.84 19.40 0.72
C LYS A 44 -18.82 19.30 1.88
N ARG A 45 -18.63 18.31 2.75
CA ARG A 45 -19.45 18.14 3.96
C ARG A 45 -18.98 19.05 5.09
N ALA A 46 -19.83 19.26 6.09
CA ALA A 46 -19.41 19.93 7.32
C ALA A 46 -18.24 19.18 7.98
N PRO A 47 -17.31 19.87 8.66
CA PRO A 47 -16.21 19.23 9.37
C PRO A 47 -16.70 18.13 10.31
N VAL A 48 -16.13 16.93 10.19
CA VAL A 48 -16.34 15.86 11.15
C VAL A 48 -15.73 16.30 12.48
N THR A 49 -16.57 16.52 13.48
CA THR A 49 -16.10 16.78 14.84
C THR A 49 -15.47 15.49 15.38
N TYR A 50 -14.22 15.56 15.83
CA TYR A 50 -13.61 14.51 16.64
C TYR A 50 -14.44 14.37 17.92
N ASP A 51 -15.35 13.42 17.95
CA ASP A 51 -16.17 13.18 19.13
C ASP A 51 -15.29 12.47 20.17
N GLU A 52 -14.70 13.23 21.10
CA GLU A 52 -13.94 12.71 22.24
C GLU A 52 -14.75 11.69 23.09
N PHE A 53 -16.06 11.55 22.85
CA PHE A 53 -16.97 10.67 23.56
C PHE A 53 -17.17 9.26 22.96
N ALA A 54 -16.62 8.95 21.77
CA ALA A 54 -16.76 7.63 21.16
C ALA A 54 -15.88 6.52 21.81
N VAL A 55 -14.88 6.91 22.60
CA VAL A 55 -13.95 5.96 23.28
C VAL A 55 -14.63 5.16 24.41
N ARG A 56 -15.86 5.50 24.84
CA ARG A 56 -16.46 4.90 26.05
C ARG A 56 -17.64 3.94 25.86
N ARG A 57 -18.05 3.55 24.64
CA ARG A 57 -19.14 2.55 24.49
C ARG A 57 -19.00 1.60 23.30
N LYS A 58 -18.36 0.44 23.54
CA LYS A 58 -19.00 -0.89 23.54
C LYS A 58 -17.94 -1.98 23.71
N SER A 59 -17.94 -2.59 24.89
CA SER A 59 -17.38 -3.91 25.14
C SER A 59 -18.27 -4.97 24.48
N ASN A 60 -17.86 -5.45 23.30
CA ASN A 60 -18.16 -6.78 22.79
C ASN A 60 -16.83 -7.32 22.24
N PRO A 61 -16.41 -8.56 22.54
CA PRO A 61 -15.10 -9.05 22.15
C PRO A 61 -15.16 -9.49 20.68
N GLY A 62 -15.09 -8.51 19.78
CA GLY A 62 -14.38 -8.71 18.51
C GLY A 62 -12.86 -8.67 18.78
N PRO A 63 -12.01 -9.17 17.86
CA PRO A 63 -10.57 -9.25 18.08
C PRO A 63 -10.09 -7.88 18.56
N THR A 64 -9.45 -7.89 19.72
CA THR A 64 -8.85 -6.72 20.32
C THR A 64 -7.95 -6.06 19.28
N VAL A 65 -8.32 -4.84 18.87
CA VAL A 65 -7.41 -3.95 18.15
C VAL A 65 -6.13 -3.90 18.98
N PRO A 66 -4.99 -4.42 18.48
CA PRO A 66 -3.73 -4.17 19.13
C PRO A 66 -3.56 -2.65 19.20
N PRO A 67 -3.05 -2.07 20.30
CA PRO A 67 -2.62 -0.68 20.27
C PRO A 67 -1.73 -0.51 19.05
N ALA A 68 -2.00 0.55 18.25
CA ALA A 68 -1.30 0.91 17.01
C ALA A 68 0.04 0.17 16.94
N THR A 69 0.11 -0.88 16.11
CA THR A 69 1.31 -1.66 15.90
C THR A 69 2.46 -0.69 15.82
N THR A 70 3.38 -0.76 16.78
CA THR A 70 4.45 0.22 16.92
C THR A 70 5.19 0.28 15.59
N VAL A 71 4.91 1.31 14.80
CA VAL A 71 5.55 1.51 13.50
C VAL A 71 7.04 1.53 13.80
N PRO A 72 7.84 0.61 13.22
CA PRO A 72 9.26 0.57 13.52
C PRO A 72 9.86 1.95 13.24
N PRO A 73 10.77 2.46 14.09
CA PRO A 73 11.38 3.75 13.85
C PRO A 73 12.01 3.77 12.46
N ALA A 74 11.65 4.74 11.63
CA ALA A 74 12.34 4.91 10.36
C ALA A 74 13.81 5.26 10.61
N THR A 75 14.70 4.58 9.91
CA THR A 75 16.11 4.94 9.83
C THR A 75 16.37 5.69 8.53
N THR A 76 17.53 6.32 8.38
CA THR A 76 17.92 6.98 7.12
C THR A 76 17.95 6.03 5.91
N GLY A 77 18.00 4.71 6.14
CA GLY A 77 17.93 3.69 5.10
C GLY A 77 16.52 3.27 4.68
N SER A 78 15.51 3.55 5.51
CA SER A 78 14.12 3.11 5.33
C SER A 78 13.44 3.87 4.19
N SER A 79 12.65 3.15 3.39
CA SER A 79 11.68 3.76 2.47
C SER A 79 10.38 4.04 3.23
N VAL A 80 9.81 5.24 3.08
CA VAL A 80 8.65 5.67 3.88
C VAL A 80 7.59 6.31 3.00
N ILE A 81 6.33 5.95 3.21
CA ILE A 81 5.17 6.64 2.66
C ILE A 81 4.37 7.21 3.83
N LEU A 82 4.22 8.54 3.84
CA LEU A 82 3.37 9.24 4.79
C LEU A 82 1.98 9.41 4.18
N LEU A 83 0.95 8.94 4.88
CA LEU A 83 -0.43 9.27 4.61
C LEU A 83 -0.80 10.51 5.43
N ASP A 84 -0.90 11.66 4.78
CA ASP A 84 -1.16 12.94 5.42
C ASP A 84 -2.65 13.30 5.30
N PHE A 85 -3.37 13.21 6.42
CA PHE A 85 -4.80 13.56 6.53
C PHE A 85 -5.03 14.93 7.16
N ASN A 86 -3.98 15.59 7.65
CA ASN A 86 -4.09 16.73 8.55
C ASN A 86 -4.08 18.09 7.84
N GLY A 87 -3.89 18.07 6.52
CA GLY A 87 -3.65 19.26 5.72
C GLY A 87 -2.17 19.61 5.65
N HIS A 88 -1.78 20.30 4.59
CA HIS A 88 -0.38 20.55 4.26
C HIS A 88 -0.23 21.81 3.40
N VAL A 89 0.86 22.55 3.59
CA VAL A 89 1.24 23.60 2.65
C VAL A 89 2.31 23.04 1.72
N VAL A 90 1.93 22.80 0.47
CA VAL A 90 2.86 22.31 -0.55
C VAL A 90 3.53 23.53 -1.20
N SER A 91 4.85 23.62 -1.06
CA SER A 91 5.67 24.74 -1.52
C SER A 91 6.96 24.25 -2.17
N GLY A 92 7.43 24.96 -3.20
CA GLY A 92 8.72 24.68 -3.84
C GLY A 92 8.80 23.33 -4.57
N THR A 93 7.66 22.73 -4.92
CA THR A 93 7.56 21.45 -5.61
C THR A 93 7.17 21.62 -7.08
N SER A 94 7.17 20.52 -7.84
CA SER A 94 6.71 20.51 -9.24
C SER A 94 5.23 20.88 -9.42
N TRP A 95 4.43 20.92 -8.35
CA TRP A 95 3.03 21.34 -8.39
C TRP A 95 2.84 22.86 -8.30
N ASN A 96 3.85 23.60 -7.85
CA ASN A 96 3.74 25.02 -7.50
C ASN A 96 3.94 25.97 -8.70
N SER A 97 3.23 25.74 -9.81
CA SER A 97 3.29 26.64 -10.98
C SER A 97 2.62 27.99 -10.76
N SER A 98 1.67 28.05 -9.82
CA SER A 98 0.84 29.23 -9.54
C SER A 98 0.95 29.70 -8.08
N GLY A 99 2.06 29.36 -7.42
CA GLY A 99 2.30 29.61 -6.00
C GLY A 99 2.06 28.39 -5.11
N ASP A 100 2.03 28.63 -3.80
CA ASP A 100 1.82 27.59 -2.78
C ASP A 100 0.41 27.01 -2.85
N ILE A 101 0.28 25.72 -2.53
CA ILE A 101 -1.01 25.04 -2.44
C ILE A 101 -1.30 24.80 -0.96
N ASN A 102 -2.41 25.36 -0.46
CA ASN A 102 -2.85 25.17 0.91
C ASN A 102 -3.92 24.06 0.97
N CYS A 103 -3.52 22.88 1.41
CA CYS A 103 -4.38 21.71 1.53
C CYS A 103 -5.10 21.71 2.88
N SER A 104 -6.43 21.66 2.86
CA SER A 104 -7.23 21.41 4.06
C SER A 104 -7.08 19.95 4.51
N PRO A 105 -7.41 19.63 5.76
CA PRO A 105 -7.52 18.24 6.21
C PRO A 105 -8.47 17.40 5.33
N ALA A 106 -8.33 16.08 5.39
CA ALA A 106 -9.15 15.11 4.65
C ALA A 106 -10.63 15.08 5.10
N ASN A 107 -10.94 15.66 6.26
CA ASN A 107 -12.28 15.69 6.84
C ASN A 107 -12.89 14.29 7.02
N LEU A 108 -12.14 13.36 7.64
CA LEU A 108 -12.50 11.97 7.91
C LEU A 108 -12.59 11.71 9.43
N THR A 109 -13.36 10.67 9.83
CA THR A 109 -13.36 10.23 11.24
C THR A 109 -12.07 9.47 11.56
N THR A 110 -11.74 9.33 12.84
CA THR A 110 -10.59 8.54 13.30
C THR A 110 -10.67 7.09 12.83
N GLU A 111 -11.87 6.49 12.85
CA GLU A 111 -12.09 5.11 12.40
C GLU A 111 -11.82 4.97 10.90
N ALA A 112 -12.28 5.93 10.09
CA ALA A 112 -12.01 5.93 8.65
C ALA A 112 -10.51 6.09 8.35
N VAL A 113 -9.81 6.98 9.09
CA VAL A 113 -8.35 7.13 8.97
C VAL A 113 -7.64 5.83 9.33
N SER A 114 -8.03 5.16 10.43
CA SER A 114 -7.44 3.88 10.85
C SER A 114 -7.61 2.81 9.78
N GLU A 115 -8.84 2.66 9.24
CA GLU A 115 -9.11 1.66 8.20
C GLU A 115 -8.34 1.95 6.91
N ILE A 116 -8.21 3.22 6.50
CA ILE A 116 -7.40 3.59 5.33
C ILE A 116 -5.93 3.20 5.54
N VAL A 117 -5.37 3.54 6.71
CA VAL A 117 -3.98 3.19 7.04
C VAL A 117 -3.80 1.67 7.03
N GLU A 118 -4.73 0.92 7.61
CA GLU A 118 -4.71 -0.56 7.63
C GLU A 118 -4.70 -1.16 6.22
N ARG A 119 -5.59 -0.71 5.33
CA ARG A 119 -5.66 -1.16 3.93
C ARG A 119 -4.36 -0.86 3.18
N VAL A 120 -3.90 0.40 3.20
CA VAL A 120 -2.65 0.79 2.50
C VAL A 120 -1.44 0.06 3.10
N THR A 121 -1.41 -0.17 4.42
CA THR A 121 -0.34 -0.95 5.06
C THR A 121 -0.37 -2.42 4.64
N ASN A 122 -1.53 -2.98 4.31
CA ASN A 122 -1.64 -4.32 3.75
C ASN A 122 -1.14 -4.36 2.29
N ASP A 123 -1.52 -3.37 1.48
CA ASP A 123 -1.09 -3.23 0.08
C ASP A 123 0.42 -3.15 -0.08
N TYR A 124 1.14 -2.58 0.89
CA TYR A 124 2.60 -2.46 0.84
C TYR A 124 3.33 -3.43 1.79
N SER A 125 2.62 -4.44 2.31
CA SER A 125 3.13 -5.27 3.40
C SER A 125 4.34 -6.12 3.03
N GLU A 126 4.51 -6.48 1.76
CA GLU A 126 5.60 -7.27 1.20
C GLU A 126 6.86 -6.46 0.91
N PHE A 127 6.77 -5.12 0.79
CA PHE A 127 7.90 -4.27 0.42
C PHE A 127 8.61 -3.69 1.65
N ASN A 128 9.89 -3.32 1.54
CA ASN A 128 10.57 -2.57 2.60
C ASN A 128 10.14 -1.09 2.64
N ILE A 129 8.84 -0.86 2.73
CA ILE A 129 8.21 0.45 2.89
C ILE A 129 7.54 0.50 4.25
N ILE A 130 7.74 1.60 4.96
CA ILE A 130 6.99 1.95 6.15
C ILE A 130 5.83 2.85 5.72
N ILE A 131 4.60 2.39 5.94
CA ILE A 131 3.40 3.24 5.87
C ILE A 131 3.21 3.88 7.24
N THR A 132 3.03 5.20 7.27
CA THR A 132 2.90 5.95 8.53
C THR A 132 1.99 7.15 8.38
N THR A 133 1.45 7.62 9.51
CA THR A 133 0.83 8.96 9.66
C THR A 133 1.70 9.88 10.53
N ASP A 134 2.83 9.37 11.04
CA ASP A 134 3.76 10.11 11.88
C ASP A 134 4.77 10.89 11.04
N GLU A 135 4.65 12.22 11.12
CA GLU A 135 5.51 13.20 10.48
C GLU A 135 6.99 13.06 10.91
N ALA A 136 7.28 12.62 12.14
CA ALA A 136 8.64 12.39 12.60
C ALA A 136 9.30 11.19 11.90
N VAL A 137 8.54 10.11 11.69
CA VAL A 137 8.98 8.92 10.93
C VAL A 137 9.30 9.31 9.48
N TYR A 138 8.42 10.09 8.85
CA TYR A 138 8.66 10.63 7.51
C TYR A 138 9.91 11.53 7.46
N ASN A 139 10.07 12.43 8.43
CA ASN A 139 11.18 13.37 8.45
C ASN A 139 12.54 12.72 8.75
N ALA A 140 12.56 11.57 9.44
CA ALA A 140 13.76 10.78 9.68
C ALA A 140 14.26 10.03 8.43
N ALA A 141 13.38 9.75 7.47
CA ALA A 141 13.74 9.06 6.23
C ALA A 141 14.52 9.95 5.26
N ASN A 142 15.37 9.34 4.44
CA ASN A 142 16.07 10.03 3.36
C ASN A 142 15.06 10.64 2.37
N THR A 143 15.28 11.86 1.91
CA THR A 143 14.39 12.56 0.96
C THR A 143 14.22 11.82 -0.36
N LEU A 144 15.21 11.02 -0.78
CA LEU A 144 15.17 10.18 -1.98
C LEU A 144 14.46 8.82 -1.76
N LYS A 145 14.00 8.55 -0.54
CA LYS A 145 13.32 7.32 -0.14
C LYS A 145 12.03 7.60 0.60
N ARG A 146 11.39 8.74 0.34
CA ARG A 146 10.14 9.08 1.02
C ARG A 146 9.16 9.75 0.10
N MET A 147 7.89 9.44 0.31
CA MET A 147 6.78 10.06 -0.40
C MET A 147 5.70 10.49 0.60
N ARG A 148 5.08 11.64 0.34
CA ARG A 148 3.89 12.09 1.05
C ARG A 148 2.71 11.94 0.10
N VAL A 149 1.70 11.19 0.54
CA VAL A 149 0.37 11.20 -0.04
C VAL A 149 -0.44 12.23 0.74
N VAL A 150 -0.82 13.33 0.09
CA VAL A 150 -1.67 14.36 0.72
C VAL A 150 -3.12 14.02 0.45
N ILE A 151 -3.84 13.58 1.49
CA ILE A 151 -5.28 13.32 1.44
C ILE A 151 -6.00 14.59 1.90
N THR A 152 -6.74 15.23 0.99
CA THR A 152 -7.28 16.57 1.22
C THR A 152 -8.64 16.79 0.55
N GLU A 153 -9.40 17.80 0.97
CA GLU A 153 -10.57 18.30 0.24
C GLU A 153 -10.19 19.42 -0.76
N SER A 154 -8.96 19.93 -0.72
CA SER A 154 -8.49 21.02 -1.60
C SER A 154 -8.15 20.50 -2.99
N TRP A 155 -9.16 20.34 -3.86
CA TRP A 155 -8.98 19.87 -5.25
C TRP A 155 -9.04 21.00 -6.29
N GLU A 156 -9.56 22.18 -5.92
CA GLU A 156 -9.88 23.27 -6.86
C GLU A 156 -8.67 23.84 -7.60
N TRP A 157 -7.48 23.79 -6.99
CA TRP A 157 -6.24 24.21 -7.62
C TRP A 157 -5.81 23.30 -8.77
N PHE A 158 -6.23 22.02 -8.73
CA PHE A 158 -5.90 21.02 -9.73
C PHE A 158 -7.02 20.87 -10.76
N GLY A 159 -8.26 20.70 -10.29
CA GLY A 159 -9.40 20.24 -11.07
C GLY A 159 -9.98 18.93 -10.54
N GLN A 160 -10.96 18.38 -11.26
CA GLN A 160 -11.69 17.19 -10.81
C GLN A 160 -10.92 15.91 -11.14
N ALA A 161 -10.37 15.26 -10.12
CA ALA A 161 -9.76 13.94 -10.16
C ALA A 161 -9.98 13.22 -8.82
N GLY A 162 -9.89 11.90 -8.77
CA GLY A 162 -9.82 11.15 -7.51
C GLY A 162 -8.46 11.28 -6.85
N GLY A 163 -7.41 11.33 -7.66
CA GLY A 163 -6.03 11.52 -7.22
C GLY A 163 -5.12 11.93 -8.38
N VAL A 164 -3.92 12.40 -8.03
CA VAL A 164 -2.87 12.78 -8.99
C VAL A 164 -1.48 12.51 -8.45
N ALA A 165 -0.60 12.11 -9.35
CA ALA A 165 0.80 11.85 -9.03
C ALA A 165 1.70 12.20 -10.21
N PHE A 166 2.95 12.53 -9.90
CA PHE A 166 3.99 12.50 -10.92
C PHE A 166 4.62 11.11 -10.96
N LEU A 167 4.70 10.54 -12.16
CA LEU A 167 5.32 9.24 -12.39
C LEU A 167 6.80 9.27 -11.98
N ASN A 168 7.27 8.25 -11.26
CA ASN A 168 8.65 8.10 -10.77
C ASN A 168 9.12 9.16 -9.74
N SER A 169 8.20 9.92 -9.13
CA SER A 169 8.56 11.00 -8.20
C SER A 169 9.10 10.56 -6.84
N PHE A 170 8.99 9.28 -6.47
CA PHE A 170 9.44 8.75 -5.17
C PHE A 170 10.93 9.06 -4.86
N THR A 171 11.76 9.13 -5.90
CA THR A 171 13.22 9.30 -5.77
C THR A 171 13.70 10.73 -6.04
N TRP A 172 12.82 11.72 -6.23
CA TRP A 172 13.24 13.06 -6.64
C TRP A 172 13.93 13.87 -5.53
N GLY A 173 13.65 13.57 -4.26
CA GLY A 173 14.32 14.24 -3.14
C GLY A 173 13.90 15.68 -2.89
N ASN A 174 12.93 16.20 -3.64
CA ASN A 174 12.42 17.58 -3.53
C ASN A 174 11.08 17.67 -2.80
N ASN A 175 10.63 16.57 -2.18
CA ASN A 175 9.36 16.46 -1.45
C ASN A 175 8.11 16.78 -2.29
N THR A 176 8.15 16.62 -3.62
CA THR A 176 6.93 16.70 -4.44
C THR A 176 5.97 15.57 -4.04
N PRO A 177 4.78 15.86 -3.47
CA PRO A 177 3.84 14.82 -3.03
C PRO A 177 3.00 14.28 -4.21
N CYS A 178 2.24 13.23 -3.95
CA CYS A 178 1.01 12.92 -4.70
C CYS A 178 -0.22 13.28 -3.86
N PHE A 179 -1.40 13.34 -4.49
CA PHE A 179 -2.63 13.81 -3.85
C PHE A 179 -3.79 12.84 -4.03
N VAL A 180 -4.62 12.72 -3.00
CA VAL A 180 -5.93 12.07 -3.05
C VAL A 180 -6.99 13.05 -2.60
N PHE A 181 -8.04 13.23 -3.40
CA PHE A 181 -9.07 14.24 -3.16
C PHE A 181 -10.29 13.63 -2.47
N SER A 182 -10.21 13.53 -1.14
CA SER A 182 -11.20 12.90 -0.26
C SER A 182 -12.65 13.31 -0.54
N SER A 183 -12.91 14.60 -0.75
CA SER A 183 -14.28 15.09 -1.04
C SER A 183 -14.80 14.59 -2.37
N LEU A 184 -13.95 14.59 -3.42
CA LEU A 184 -14.32 14.12 -4.76
C LEU A 184 -14.59 12.61 -4.78
N LEU A 185 -13.93 11.85 -3.90
CA LEU A 185 -14.17 10.44 -3.63
C LEU A 185 -15.32 10.18 -2.64
N SER A 186 -16.19 11.17 -2.43
CA SER A 186 -17.37 11.08 -1.55
C SER A 186 -17.04 10.68 -0.10
N TYR A 187 -15.83 10.93 0.37
CA TYR A 187 -15.33 10.49 1.68
C TYR A 187 -15.43 8.98 1.90
N SER A 188 -15.48 8.19 0.81
CA SER A 188 -15.51 6.74 0.87
C SER A 188 -14.16 6.22 1.38
N THR A 189 -14.15 5.65 2.59
CA THR A 189 -12.97 5.06 3.22
C THR A 189 -12.23 4.12 2.27
N LYS A 190 -12.97 3.21 1.64
CA LYS A 190 -12.41 2.28 0.66
C LYS A 190 -11.82 3.01 -0.55
N SER A 191 -12.56 3.94 -1.16
CA SER A 191 -12.07 4.63 -2.36
C SER A 191 -10.81 5.45 -2.08
N ILE A 192 -10.74 6.09 -0.92
CA ILE A 192 -9.56 6.86 -0.51
C ILE A 192 -8.37 5.95 -0.24
N ALA A 193 -8.57 4.78 0.36
CA ALA A 193 -7.50 3.80 0.58
C ALA A 193 -6.93 3.28 -0.74
N GLU A 194 -7.79 2.82 -1.64
CA GLU A 194 -7.42 2.33 -2.97
C GLU A 194 -6.69 3.42 -3.78
N ALA A 195 -7.21 4.66 -3.75
CA ALA A 195 -6.55 5.79 -4.40
C ALA A 195 -5.19 6.11 -3.76
N SER A 196 -5.07 6.04 -2.43
CA SER A 196 -3.79 6.33 -1.75
C SER A 196 -2.71 5.33 -2.15
N SER A 197 -3.03 4.04 -2.21
CA SER A 197 -2.10 3.01 -2.70
C SER A 197 -1.73 3.21 -4.18
N HIS A 198 -2.72 3.55 -5.01
CA HIS A 198 -2.57 3.81 -6.43
C HIS A 198 -1.68 5.02 -6.74
N GLU A 199 -1.95 6.17 -6.12
CA GLU A 199 -1.18 7.39 -6.32
C GLU A 199 0.27 7.23 -5.83
N ALA A 200 0.47 6.53 -4.71
CA ALA A 200 1.80 6.15 -4.28
C ALA A 200 2.50 5.22 -5.30
N GLY A 201 1.76 4.29 -5.91
CA GLY A 201 2.23 3.40 -6.98
C GLY A 201 2.76 4.16 -8.20
N HIS A 202 2.08 5.24 -8.61
CA HIS A 202 2.58 6.13 -9.66
C HIS A 202 3.94 6.75 -9.30
N THR A 203 4.12 7.18 -8.05
CA THR A 203 5.41 7.73 -7.62
C THR A 203 6.54 6.70 -7.69
N LEU A 204 6.21 5.41 -7.54
CA LEU A 204 7.12 4.27 -7.64
C LEU A 204 7.33 3.78 -9.10
N GLY A 205 6.70 4.45 -10.08
CA GLY A 205 6.90 4.19 -11.51
C GLY A 205 5.84 3.32 -12.17
N LEU A 206 4.75 3.02 -11.47
CA LEU A 206 3.63 2.28 -12.04
C LEU A 206 2.71 3.18 -12.84
N ARG A 207 2.19 2.69 -13.95
CA ARG A 207 1.10 3.30 -14.71
C ARG A 207 -0.21 2.59 -14.42
N HIS A 208 -1.31 3.14 -14.91
CA HIS A 208 -2.59 2.45 -14.85
C HIS A 208 -2.48 1.06 -15.50
N GLN A 209 -3.06 0.06 -14.86
CA GLN A 209 -3.41 -1.22 -15.46
C GLN A 209 -4.71 -1.02 -16.23
N SER A 210 -4.65 -1.12 -17.55
CA SER A 210 -5.79 -0.88 -18.45
C SER A 210 -6.40 -2.19 -18.93
N SER A 211 -7.64 -2.13 -19.41
CA SER A 211 -8.28 -3.27 -20.06
C SER A 211 -8.34 -3.09 -21.58
N TYR A 212 -8.10 -4.18 -22.30
CA TYR A 212 -8.06 -4.23 -23.75
C TYR A 212 -8.90 -5.40 -24.25
N ASP A 213 -9.46 -5.28 -25.45
CA ASP A 213 -10.13 -6.40 -26.12
C ASP A 213 -9.12 -7.37 -26.74
N ALA A 214 -9.62 -8.46 -27.33
CA ALA A 214 -8.80 -9.48 -27.97
C ALA A 214 -7.98 -8.96 -29.18
N ASN A 215 -8.36 -7.81 -29.75
CA ASN A 215 -7.65 -7.16 -30.86
C ASN A 215 -6.67 -6.09 -30.36
N GLY A 216 -6.54 -5.91 -29.05
CA GLY A 216 -5.66 -4.91 -28.44
C GLY A 216 -6.23 -3.48 -28.41
N VAL A 217 -7.53 -3.30 -28.64
CA VAL A 217 -8.18 -1.99 -28.51
C VAL A 217 -8.47 -1.72 -27.04
N LYS A 218 -8.09 -0.54 -26.55
CA LYS A 218 -8.33 -0.13 -25.15
C LYS A 218 -9.84 -0.04 -24.90
N ILE A 219 -10.35 -0.86 -24.00
CA ILE A 219 -11.76 -0.84 -23.55
C ILE A 219 -11.92 0.23 -22.47
N SER A 220 -10.97 0.29 -21.54
CA SER A 220 -10.97 1.24 -20.43
C SER A 220 -9.53 1.56 -20.02
N GLU A 221 -9.31 2.82 -19.62
CA GLU A 221 -8.06 3.24 -19.00
C GLU A 221 -7.75 2.45 -17.72
N TYR A 222 -8.79 2.00 -17.03
CA TYR A 222 -8.67 1.19 -15.82
C TYR A 222 -9.21 -0.22 -16.02
N ASN A 223 -8.47 -1.19 -15.52
CA ASN A 223 -8.94 -2.55 -15.33
C ASN A 223 -9.76 -2.64 -14.03
N TYR A 224 -11.05 -2.96 -14.19
CA TYR A 224 -12.00 -3.14 -13.07
C TYR A 224 -11.93 -4.53 -12.45
N GLY A 225 -11.03 -5.37 -12.94
CA GLY A 225 -10.89 -6.77 -12.54
C GLY A 225 -12.10 -7.62 -12.91
N LEU A 226 -12.21 -8.78 -12.28
CA LEU A 226 -13.21 -9.80 -12.60
C LEU A 226 -13.83 -10.38 -11.33
N GLY A 227 -14.99 -11.02 -11.50
CA GLY A 227 -15.69 -11.71 -10.41
C GLY A 227 -16.47 -10.78 -9.47
N ALA A 228 -17.05 -11.40 -8.46
CA ALA A 228 -17.86 -10.77 -7.41
C ALA A 228 -17.70 -11.55 -6.09
N GLY A 229 -18.24 -11.02 -4.99
CA GLY A 229 -18.06 -11.62 -3.67
C GLY A 229 -16.62 -11.46 -3.16
N GLU A 230 -16.21 -12.33 -2.22
CA GLU A 230 -14.91 -12.21 -1.56
C GLU A 230 -13.72 -12.46 -2.49
N THR A 231 -13.86 -13.37 -3.44
CA THR A 231 -12.81 -13.75 -4.40
C THR A 231 -12.78 -12.86 -5.64
N GLY A 232 -13.76 -11.97 -5.79
CA GLY A 232 -13.76 -10.96 -6.85
C GLY A 232 -12.60 -10.00 -6.66
N TRP A 233 -11.77 -9.86 -7.70
CA TRP A 233 -10.50 -9.13 -7.62
C TRP A 233 -10.43 -7.93 -8.56
N ALA A 234 -9.51 -6.99 -8.28
CA ALA A 234 -9.03 -5.98 -9.22
C ALA A 234 -7.56 -5.62 -8.95
N PRO A 235 -6.82 -5.12 -9.97
CA PRO A 235 -5.47 -4.62 -9.76
C PRO A 235 -5.50 -3.28 -9.01
N ILE A 236 -4.54 -3.04 -8.10
CA ILE A 236 -4.39 -1.76 -7.39
C ILE A 236 -4.19 -0.60 -8.37
N MET A 237 -3.40 -0.81 -9.43
CA MET A 237 -3.21 0.17 -10.50
C MET A 237 -4.40 0.25 -11.49
N GLY A 238 -5.50 -0.45 -11.24
CA GLY A 238 -6.77 -0.30 -11.96
C GLY A 238 -7.81 0.38 -11.08
N VAL A 239 -8.98 -0.25 -10.91
CA VAL A 239 -10.05 0.24 -10.03
C VAL A 239 -10.57 -0.88 -9.11
N GLY A 240 -10.16 -0.84 -7.84
CA GLY A 240 -10.55 -1.77 -6.78
C GLY A 240 -11.84 -1.45 -6.02
N TYR A 241 -12.49 -0.30 -6.30
CA TYR A 241 -13.62 0.22 -5.49
C TYR A 241 -14.76 -0.78 -5.26
N TYR A 242 -14.99 -1.69 -6.20
CA TYR A 242 -16.09 -2.65 -6.18
C TYR A 242 -15.64 -4.11 -6.04
N LYS A 243 -14.37 -4.35 -5.72
CA LYS A 243 -13.77 -5.68 -5.58
C LYS A 243 -13.26 -5.90 -4.18
N ASN A 244 -13.34 -7.13 -3.69
CA ASN A 244 -12.97 -7.41 -2.32
C ASN A 244 -11.47 -7.65 -2.18
N LEU A 245 -10.92 -8.41 -3.14
CA LEU A 245 -9.50 -8.71 -3.26
C LEU A 245 -8.82 -7.66 -4.16
N THR A 246 -7.84 -6.93 -3.63
CA THR A 246 -7.05 -5.98 -4.44
C THR A 246 -5.58 -6.34 -4.34
N VAL A 247 -4.92 -6.36 -5.49
CA VAL A 247 -3.57 -6.94 -5.64
C VAL A 247 -2.69 -6.14 -6.60
N TRP A 248 -1.38 -6.20 -6.41
CA TRP A 248 -0.44 -5.81 -7.45
C TRP A 248 -0.52 -6.75 -8.64
N HIS A 249 -0.32 -6.25 -9.85
CA HIS A 249 -0.62 -7.03 -11.04
C HIS A 249 0.56 -7.14 -12.02
N ASN A 250 0.48 -8.16 -12.86
CA ASN A 250 1.37 -8.37 -13.99
C ASN A 250 0.50 -8.43 -15.24
N GLY A 251 0.36 -7.28 -15.90
CA GLY A 251 -0.62 -7.12 -16.96
C GLY A 251 -0.41 -5.87 -17.82
N PRO A 252 -1.22 -5.69 -18.87
CA PRO A 252 -1.12 -4.55 -19.78
C PRO A 252 -1.34 -3.21 -19.10
N ASN A 253 -0.41 -2.27 -19.31
CA ASN A 253 -0.56 -0.92 -18.80
C ASN A 253 -1.29 0.02 -19.78
N SER A 254 -1.39 1.29 -19.41
CA SER A 254 -2.04 2.34 -20.20
C SER A 254 -1.39 2.66 -21.53
N ILE A 255 -0.17 2.19 -21.82
CA ILE A 255 0.52 2.46 -23.08
C ILE A 255 -0.06 1.58 -24.20
N SER A 256 -0.13 0.27 -23.98
CA SER A 256 -0.69 -0.66 -24.98
C SER A 256 -1.06 -2.02 -24.35
N SER A 257 -1.87 -2.80 -25.07
CA SER A 257 -2.23 -4.17 -24.73
C SER A 257 -1.05 -5.14 -24.62
N THR A 258 0.10 -4.77 -25.19
CA THR A 258 1.32 -5.60 -25.25
C THR A 258 2.44 -5.09 -24.35
N THR A 259 2.30 -3.89 -23.78
CA THR A 259 3.27 -3.34 -22.82
C THR A 259 2.87 -3.83 -21.43
N ILE A 260 3.48 -4.94 -21.02
CA ILE A 260 3.20 -5.57 -19.74
C ILE A 260 3.98 -4.86 -18.64
N GLN A 261 3.26 -4.43 -17.61
CA GLN A 261 3.79 -3.88 -16.37
C GLN A 261 3.73 -4.94 -15.28
N ASN A 262 4.90 -5.22 -14.70
CA ASN A 262 5.05 -6.09 -13.55
C ASN A 262 5.21 -5.22 -12.30
N ASP A 263 4.10 -5.00 -11.60
CA ASP A 263 4.03 -4.01 -10.52
C ASP A 263 5.04 -4.32 -9.39
N VAL A 264 5.11 -5.59 -8.95
CA VAL A 264 6.00 -6.05 -7.89
C VAL A 264 7.47 -5.85 -8.28
N THR A 265 7.88 -6.17 -9.50
CA THR A 265 9.27 -5.98 -9.96
C THR A 265 9.64 -4.49 -10.01
N ILE A 266 8.73 -3.63 -10.46
CA ILE A 266 9.00 -2.20 -10.54
C ILE A 266 9.16 -1.60 -9.13
N ILE A 267 8.23 -1.89 -8.21
CA ILE A 267 8.33 -1.41 -6.82
C ILE A 267 9.61 -1.95 -6.17
N THR A 268 9.87 -3.26 -6.26
CA THR A 268 11.04 -3.89 -5.63
C THR A 268 12.37 -3.38 -6.17
N SER A 269 12.43 -2.89 -7.41
CA SER A 269 13.64 -2.25 -7.95
C SER A 269 14.05 -0.99 -7.18
N LEU A 270 13.12 -0.33 -6.50
CA LEU A 270 13.35 0.88 -5.72
C LEU A 270 13.52 0.60 -4.22
N VAL A 271 12.70 -0.31 -3.67
CA VAL A 271 12.60 -0.50 -2.22
C VAL A 271 12.95 -1.91 -1.74
N GLY A 272 12.95 -2.90 -2.62
CA GLY A 272 13.13 -4.32 -2.27
C GLY A 272 11.94 -4.93 -1.51
N LEU A 273 11.95 -6.25 -1.38
CA LEU A 273 11.00 -7.01 -0.57
C LEU A 273 11.48 -7.11 0.88
N LYS A 274 10.53 -7.26 1.81
CA LYS A 274 10.82 -7.72 3.17
C LYS A 274 11.42 -9.12 3.12
N MET A 275 12.16 -9.46 4.17
CA MET A 275 12.60 -10.83 4.36
C MET A 275 11.40 -11.73 4.65
N ASP A 276 11.54 -12.99 4.26
CA ASP A 276 10.64 -14.08 4.63
C ASP A 276 10.55 -14.19 6.16
N ASP A 277 9.33 -14.30 6.68
CA ASP A 277 9.04 -14.34 8.12
C ASP A 277 9.01 -15.78 8.65
N TYR A 278 8.68 -16.75 7.80
CA TYR A 278 8.75 -18.17 8.12
C TYR A 278 9.63 -18.90 7.10
N THR A 279 9.50 -20.23 7.05
CA THR A 279 10.34 -21.07 6.20
C THR A 279 9.46 -21.94 5.33
N ASN A 280 9.87 -22.09 4.07
CA ASN A 280 9.26 -22.95 3.06
C ASN A 280 9.35 -24.45 3.35
N THR A 281 9.82 -24.88 4.52
CA THR A 281 9.99 -26.31 4.84
C THR A 281 9.42 -26.68 6.21
N THR A 282 8.79 -27.85 6.26
CA THR A 282 8.27 -28.39 7.53
C THR A 282 9.38 -28.75 8.53
N SER A 283 10.62 -28.94 8.07
CA SER A 283 11.76 -29.29 8.92
C SER A 283 12.16 -28.20 9.92
N GLN A 284 11.86 -26.94 9.60
CA GLN A 284 12.14 -25.77 10.43
C GLN A 284 10.86 -25.04 10.85
N ALA A 285 9.72 -25.73 10.77
CA ALA A 285 8.42 -25.15 11.01
C ALA A 285 8.30 -24.57 12.43
N VAL A 286 7.84 -23.33 12.51
CA VAL A 286 7.64 -22.63 13.79
C VAL A 286 6.46 -23.24 14.54
N SER A 287 6.59 -23.40 15.86
CA SER A 287 5.52 -23.97 16.67
C SER A 287 4.36 -23.00 16.82
N LEU A 288 3.17 -23.41 16.37
CA LEU A 288 1.91 -22.69 16.56
C LEU A 288 1.30 -23.07 17.91
N SER A 289 1.38 -22.17 18.89
CA SER A 289 0.82 -22.41 20.24
C SER A 289 -0.64 -22.00 20.37
N SER A 290 -1.01 -20.87 19.77
CA SER A 290 -2.38 -20.31 19.83
C SER A 290 -2.70 -19.59 18.54
N SER A 291 -1.91 -18.57 18.20
CA SER A 291 -2.06 -17.79 16.99
C SER A 291 -0.74 -17.14 16.61
N LEU A 292 -0.49 -17.01 15.31
CA LEU A 292 0.67 -16.34 14.73
C LEU A 292 0.21 -15.51 13.53
N ASP A 293 0.80 -14.33 13.38
CA ASP A 293 0.67 -13.52 12.17
C ASP A 293 1.76 -13.93 11.18
N GLY A 294 1.45 -13.88 9.89
CA GLY A 294 2.40 -14.10 8.81
C GLY A 294 2.14 -13.21 7.60
N CYS A 295 3.07 -13.23 6.66
CA CYS A 295 3.04 -12.38 5.48
C CYS A 295 3.60 -13.13 4.26
N ILE A 296 2.73 -13.42 3.29
CA ILE A 296 3.15 -13.91 1.98
C ILE A 296 3.82 -12.75 1.24
N ASN A 297 5.16 -12.73 1.19
CA ASN A 297 5.93 -11.62 0.65
C ASN A 297 6.30 -11.77 -0.83
N ASN A 298 6.09 -12.96 -1.40
CA ASN A 298 6.25 -13.23 -2.83
C ASN A 298 5.35 -14.41 -3.28
N SER A 299 5.16 -14.57 -4.59
CA SER A 299 4.21 -15.56 -5.12
C SER A 299 4.63 -17.03 -4.97
N SER A 300 5.84 -17.28 -4.47
CA SER A 300 6.37 -18.62 -4.16
C SER A 300 6.56 -18.85 -2.67
N ASP A 301 6.10 -17.91 -1.85
CA ASP A 301 6.26 -17.91 -0.41
C ASP A 301 5.34 -18.95 0.26
N ILE A 302 5.88 -19.70 1.21
CA ILE A 302 5.22 -20.81 1.89
C ILE A 302 5.61 -20.80 3.36
N ASP A 303 4.67 -20.49 4.22
CA ASP A 303 4.94 -20.44 5.65
C ASP A 303 4.63 -21.77 6.32
N CYS A 304 5.66 -22.42 6.87
CA CYS A 304 5.48 -23.70 7.56
C CYS A 304 5.38 -23.56 9.08
N PHE A 305 4.35 -24.22 9.65
CA PHE A 305 4.09 -24.26 11.10
C PHE A 305 3.98 -25.69 11.62
N SER A 306 4.19 -25.90 12.92
CA SER A 306 4.03 -27.19 13.58
C SER A 306 3.14 -27.09 14.82
N VAL A 307 2.38 -28.14 15.10
CA VAL A 307 1.54 -28.21 16.31
C VAL A 307 1.52 -29.62 16.88
N ASN A 308 1.36 -29.71 18.20
CA ASN A 308 1.01 -30.94 18.89
C ASN A 308 -0.29 -30.73 19.67
N LEU A 309 -1.38 -31.27 19.13
CA LEU A 309 -2.73 -31.13 19.67
C LEU A 309 -3.01 -32.22 20.70
N SER A 310 -3.35 -31.84 21.93
CA SER A 310 -3.77 -32.79 22.98
C SER A 310 -5.25 -33.16 22.94
N ALA A 311 -6.04 -32.43 22.16
CA ALA A 311 -7.48 -32.59 21.96
C ALA A 311 -7.86 -32.02 20.59
N PRO A 312 -9.06 -32.32 20.05
CA PRO A 312 -9.50 -31.75 18.80
C PRO A 312 -9.53 -30.22 18.81
N LYS A 313 -9.07 -29.60 17.72
CA LYS A 313 -8.99 -28.14 17.53
C LYS A 313 -9.36 -27.74 16.11
N ASN A 314 -9.90 -26.54 15.95
CA ASN A 314 -10.02 -25.93 14.63
C ASN A 314 -8.76 -25.13 14.32
N VAL A 315 -8.16 -25.42 13.17
CA VAL A 315 -7.13 -24.56 12.57
C VAL A 315 -7.83 -23.60 11.63
N ILE A 316 -7.63 -22.30 11.84
CA ILE A 316 -8.22 -21.24 11.02
C ILE A 316 -7.08 -20.39 10.48
N VAL A 317 -7.05 -20.17 9.16
CA VAL A 317 -6.16 -19.21 8.51
C VAL A 317 -7.02 -18.14 7.87
N THR A 318 -6.83 -16.89 8.28
CA THR A 318 -7.65 -15.75 7.87
C THR A 318 -6.74 -14.68 7.27
N PRO A 319 -7.05 -14.16 6.06
CA PRO A 319 -6.27 -13.06 5.50
C PRO A 319 -6.42 -11.83 6.38
N PHE A 320 -5.43 -10.95 6.39
CA PHE A 320 -5.63 -9.62 6.96
C PHE A 320 -6.83 -8.97 6.28
N ASN A 321 -7.72 -8.41 7.08
CA ASN A 321 -8.94 -7.76 6.61
C ASN A 321 -9.38 -6.71 7.64
N VAL A 322 -10.20 -5.77 7.18
CA VAL A 322 -10.74 -4.69 8.01
C VAL A 322 -12.23 -4.87 8.33
N GLY A 323 -12.80 -6.06 8.06
CA GLY A 323 -14.21 -6.28 8.31
C GLY A 323 -14.80 -7.55 7.70
N ILE A 324 -16.14 -7.61 7.73
CA ILE A 324 -16.92 -8.77 7.30
C ILE A 324 -16.58 -9.15 5.85
N GLY A 325 -16.52 -10.47 5.61
CA GLY A 325 -16.25 -11.03 4.28
C GLY A 325 -14.82 -10.81 3.81
N ASN A 326 -13.86 -10.78 4.75
CA ASN A 326 -12.46 -10.55 4.47
C ASN A 326 -12.24 -9.24 3.68
N SER A 327 -12.91 -8.15 4.09
CA SER A 327 -12.83 -6.88 3.36
C SER A 327 -11.42 -6.31 3.36
N GLY A 328 -10.91 -5.94 2.17
CA GLY A 328 -9.56 -5.38 2.02
C GLY A 328 -8.44 -6.40 2.17
N ALA A 329 -8.75 -7.67 1.99
CA ALA A 329 -7.75 -8.72 1.91
C ALA A 329 -7.01 -8.68 0.58
N ASN A 330 -5.73 -9.05 0.62
CA ASN A 330 -4.84 -9.09 -0.54
C ASN A 330 -4.44 -10.52 -0.90
N VAL A 331 -4.88 -11.51 -0.12
CA VAL A 331 -4.50 -12.92 -0.28
C VAL A 331 -5.72 -13.83 -0.28
N ASP A 332 -5.65 -14.87 -1.11
CA ASP A 332 -6.58 -16.01 -1.13
C ASP A 332 -5.82 -17.24 -0.64
N LEU A 333 -6.20 -17.77 0.53
CA LEU A 333 -5.32 -18.65 1.31
C LEU A 333 -5.51 -20.14 0.98
N LEU A 334 -4.38 -20.84 0.99
CA LEU A 334 -4.27 -22.29 0.88
C LEU A 334 -3.58 -22.86 2.11
N LEU A 335 -4.20 -23.84 2.75
CA LEU A 335 -3.60 -24.59 3.86
C LEU A 335 -3.36 -26.03 3.44
N LYS A 336 -2.10 -26.48 3.47
CA LYS A 336 -1.76 -27.91 3.38
C LYS A 336 -1.38 -28.43 4.75
N ILE A 337 -1.76 -29.68 5.02
CA ILE A 337 -1.60 -30.31 6.32
C ILE A 337 -0.83 -31.60 6.13
N TYR A 338 0.18 -31.79 6.96
CA TYR A 338 1.03 -32.95 6.98
C TYR A 338 0.92 -33.65 8.34
N ASN A 339 0.99 -34.98 8.35
CA ASN A 339 1.03 -35.74 9.60
C ASN A 339 2.40 -35.68 10.27
N GLY A 340 2.53 -36.27 11.46
CA GLY A 340 3.79 -36.31 12.22
C GLY A 340 4.97 -37.00 11.50
N GLN A 341 4.71 -37.78 10.44
CA GLN A 341 5.73 -38.36 9.56
C GLN A 341 6.09 -37.47 8.36
N GLY A 342 5.48 -36.28 8.22
CA GLY A 342 5.70 -35.35 7.11
C GLY A 342 4.94 -35.70 5.83
N ASN A 343 3.98 -36.64 5.87
CA ASN A 343 3.16 -36.96 4.70
C ASN A 343 2.00 -35.98 4.60
N LEU A 344 1.76 -35.44 3.40
CA LEU A 344 0.59 -34.62 3.11
C LEU A 344 -0.69 -35.44 3.31
N ILE A 345 -1.60 -34.95 4.15
CA ILE A 345 -2.88 -35.60 4.46
C ILE A 345 -4.10 -34.78 4.03
N SER A 346 -3.94 -33.46 3.86
CA SER A 346 -5.03 -32.60 3.40
C SER A 346 -4.50 -31.37 2.67
N THR A 347 -5.28 -30.87 1.71
CA THR A 347 -5.15 -29.57 1.08
C THR A 347 -6.51 -28.89 1.20
N VAL A 348 -6.54 -27.72 1.81
CA VAL A 348 -7.76 -26.99 2.17
C VAL A 348 -7.73 -25.62 1.52
N ASP A 349 -8.72 -25.39 0.68
CA ASP A 349 -9.06 -24.11 0.06
C ASP A 349 -10.57 -23.88 0.15
N ASN A 350 -11.02 -22.65 -0.12
CA ASN A 350 -12.43 -22.36 -0.29
C ASN A 350 -12.63 -21.52 -1.55
N PRO A 351 -13.38 -22.00 -2.56
CA PRO A 351 -13.54 -21.29 -3.83
C PRO A 351 -14.37 -20.00 -3.71
N SER A 352 -15.04 -19.77 -2.57
CA SER A 352 -15.96 -18.64 -2.35
C SER A 352 -15.52 -17.67 -1.26
N THR A 353 -14.54 -18.02 -0.43
CA THR A 353 -14.03 -17.19 0.66
C THR A 353 -12.52 -17.20 0.68
N LEU A 354 -11.89 -16.13 1.15
CA LEU A 354 -10.43 -15.99 1.16
C LEU A 354 -9.74 -16.70 2.36
N ASN A 355 -10.53 -17.13 3.35
CA ASN A 355 -10.05 -17.85 4.53
C ASN A 355 -10.26 -19.36 4.41
N VAL A 356 -9.50 -20.13 5.21
CA VAL A 356 -9.62 -21.59 5.29
C VAL A 356 -9.74 -22.05 6.74
N THR A 357 -10.54 -23.10 6.96
CA THR A 357 -10.79 -23.68 8.28
C THR A 357 -10.84 -25.20 8.19
N ILE A 358 -10.23 -25.89 9.15
CA ILE A 358 -10.32 -27.34 9.27
C ILE A 358 -10.29 -27.79 10.73
N ALA A 359 -11.09 -28.81 11.06
CA ALA A 359 -11.03 -29.50 12.34
C ALA A 359 -9.99 -30.63 12.29
N LEU A 360 -9.10 -30.68 13.29
CA LEU A 360 -8.12 -31.73 13.47
C LEU A 360 -8.31 -32.40 14.83
N ASP A 361 -8.10 -33.71 14.88
CA ASP A 361 -8.07 -34.47 16.12
C ASP A 361 -6.78 -34.23 16.91
N ALA A 362 -6.66 -34.85 18.08
CA ALA A 362 -5.40 -34.89 18.81
C ALA A 362 -4.31 -35.57 17.97
N GLY A 363 -3.12 -34.95 17.91
CA GLY A 363 -2.03 -35.44 17.08
C GLY A 363 -0.96 -34.39 16.81
N THR A 364 0.15 -34.83 16.25
CA THR A 364 1.21 -33.95 15.76
C THR A 364 1.02 -33.69 14.27
N TYR A 365 1.00 -32.41 13.89
CA TYR A 365 0.78 -31.96 12.53
C TYR A 365 1.80 -30.88 12.14
N TYR A 366 2.05 -30.79 10.85
CA TYR A 366 2.70 -29.64 10.23
C TYR A 366 1.73 -29.00 9.23
N PHE A 367 1.87 -27.70 9.06
CA PHE A 367 1.07 -26.89 8.15
C PHE A 367 2.00 -26.20 7.16
N SER A 368 1.50 -25.97 5.96
CA SER A 368 2.05 -24.93 5.09
C SER A 368 0.93 -23.99 4.65
N VAL A 369 1.12 -22.69 4.87
CA VAL A 369 0.24 -21.62 4.40
C VAL A 369 0.86 -21.01 3.16
N SER A 370 0.06 -20.80 2.12
CA SER A 370 0.45 -20.15 0.87
C SER A 370 -0.79 -19.55 0.22
N THR A 371 -0.67 -18.99 -0.99
CA THR A 371 -1.84 -18.53 -1.75
C THR A 371 -2.25 -19.48 -2.86
N ILE A 372 -3.51 -19.41 -3.28
CA ILE A 372 -4.07 -20.19 -4.38
C ILE A 372 -4.74 -19.28 -5.41
N ALA A 373 -4.60 -19.64 -6.70
CA ALA A 373 -5.33 -18.98 -7.75
C ALA A 373 -6.83 -19.30 -7.62
N ASN A 374 -7.67 -18.28 -7.70
CA ASN A 374 -9.12 -18.48 -7.78
C ASN A 374 -9.61 -18.41 -9.23
N GLN A 375 -10.92 -18.47 -9.43
CA GLN A 375 -11.52 -18.44 -10.77
C GLN A 375 -11.14 -17.20 -11.59
N TYR A 376 -10.77 -16.10 -10.92
CA TYR A 376 -10.61 -14.79 -11.55
C TYR A 376 -9.16 -14.29 -11.55
N ALA A 377 -8.34 -14.70 -10.58
CA ALA A 377 -6.99 -14.20 -10.37
C ALA A 377 -5.97 -15.32 -10.11
N GLY A 378 -4.74 -15.12 -10.60
CA GLY A 378 -3.59 -15.93 -10.22
C GLY A 378 -2.92 -15.43 -8.93
N THR A 379 -1.96 -16.21 -8.42
CA THR A 379 -1.26 -15.93 -7.15
C THR A 379 -0.20 -14.84 -7.21
N TYR A 380 0.19 -14.39 -8.42
CA TYR A 380 1.29 -13.42 -8.61
C TYR A 380 1.18 -12.20 -7.67
N GLY A 381 -0.01 -11.63 -7.58
CA GLY A 381 -0.28 -10.42 -6.79
C GLY A 381 -0.83 -10.68 -5.41
N MET A 382 -1.09 -11.94 -5.07
CA MET A 382 -1.70 -12.32 -3.80
C MET A 382 -0.63 -12.32 -2.71
N LEU A 383 -0.16 -11.13 -2.37
CA LEU A 383 0.87 -10.84 -1.40
C LEU A 383 0.22 -10.06 -0.26
N GLY A 384 0.52 -10.42 0.98
CA GLY A 384 -0.20 -9.80 2.08
C GLY A 384 -0.09 -10.55 3.39
N LYS A 385 -0.60 -9.88 4.42
CA LYS A 385 -0.66 -10.43 5.78
C LYS A 385 -1.80 -11.42 5.95
N TYR A 386 -1.63 -12.35 6.87
CA TYR A 386 -2.66 -13.25 7.35
C TYR A 386 -2.42 -13.61 8.83
N ASN A 387 -3.40 -14.27 9.45
CA ASN A 387 -3.28 -14.87 10.77
C ASN A 387 -3.61 -16.36 10.70
N ILE A 388 -2.84 -17.20 11.37
CA ILE A 388 -3.16 -18.61 11.64
C ILE A 388 -3.48 -18.78 13.13
N SER A 389 -4.53 -19.52 13.47
CA SER A 389 -4.97 -19.72 14.85
C SER A 389 -5.51 -21.13 15.13
N LEU A 390 -5.43 -21.52 16.41
CA LEU A 390 -5.98 -22.74 16.98
C LEU A 390 -7.13 -22.39 17.93
N ASN A 391 -8.35 -22.82 17.58
CA ASN A 391 -9.56 -22.59 18.38
C ASN A 391 -10.06 -23.86 19.04
#